data_AF-A0A7S1KRW1-F1
#
_entry.id   AF-A0A7S1KRW1-F1
#
_cell.length_a   1.000
_cell.length_b   1.000
_cell.length_c   1.000
_cell.angle_alpha   90.00
_cell.angle_beta   90.00
_cell.angle_gamma   90.00
#
_symmetry.space_group_name_H-M   'P 1'
#
loop_
_entity.id
_entity.type
_entity.pdbx_description
1 polymer ?
#
loop_
_entity_poly.entity_id
_entity_poly.type
_entity_poly.pdbx_seq_one_letter_code
_entity_poly.pdbx_strand_id
1 'polypeptide(L)'
;QHRLVVVDVDTKPSSGNRAGDELMAKLCEEHDYQPHTWNQKSPHGYHIFYKVTEEDFSRLGTDTKVTYDGIKYDVDIRANNGLIFVYPTKYELNGQQHKYLWDQNRKYDDIDNLEIMPDWMVNVFSKEPRRIIPQRPFGEPETPIEEIHTLCSMIDDKHWDDRSTWVKLGTAMKSANDSEECAHLFDHHSRGIKPKYKPGEPLRLWRSFDTTRVSKGTLMYFARKSSPLKYFEHFRNYRN
;
A
#
# COMPACT_ATOMS: atom_id res chain seq x y z
N GLN A 1 11.80 -3.89 -24.47
CA GLN A 1 11.33 -5.28 -24.26
C GLN A 1 10.10 -5.22 -23.37
N HIS A 2 9.15 -6.14 -23.54
CA HIS A 2 7.93 -6.17 -22.75
C HIS A 2 7.92 -7.36 -21.79
N ARG A 3 7.26 -7.19 -20.65
CA ARG A 3 7.01 -8.25 -19.66
C ARG A 3 5.52 -8.59 -19.63
N LEU A 4 5.21 -9.81 -19.20
CA LEU A 4 3.84 -10.26 -18.99
C LEU A 4 3.40 -9.98 -17.55
N VAL A 5 2.21 -9.42 -17.40
CA VAL A 5 1.52 -9.25 -16.11
C VAL A 5 0.11 -9.82 -16.24
N VAL A 6 -0.41 -10.36 -15.14
CA VAL A 6 -1.78 -10.86 -15.06
C VAL A 6 -2.55 -10.12 -13.98
N VAL A 7 -3.73 -9.63 -14.33
CA VAL A 7 -4.73 -9.10 -13.40
C VAL A 7 -5.70 -10.24 -13.09
N ASP A 8 -5.66 -10.74 -11.86
CA ASP A 8 -6.43 -11.86 -11.34
C ASP A 8 -7.64 -11.30 -10.56
N VAL A 9 -8.84 -11.51 -11.09
CA VAL A 9 -10.06 -10.84 -10.63
C VAL A 9 -11.02 -11.87 -10.06
N ASP A 10 -11.33 -11.74 -8.77
CA ASP A 10 -12.33 -12.58 -8.10
C ASP A 10 -13.72 -11.95 -8.21
N THR A 11 -14.74 -12.73 -8.60
CA THR A 11 -16.14 -12.27 -8.69
C THR A 11 -16.93 -12.47 -7.39
N LYS A 12 -16.30 -13.08 -6.38
CA LYS A 12 -16.89 -13.28 -5.06
C LYS A 12 -16.06 -12.54 -4.02
N PRO A 13 -16.68 -11.64 -3.23
CA PRO A 13 -15.94 -10.91 -2.22
C PRO A 13 -15.45 -11.84 -1.11
N SER A 14 -14.21 -11.65 -0.69
CA SER A 14 -13.66 -12.17 0.55
C SER A 14 -14.04 -11.27 1.73
N SER A 15 -13.91 -11.78 2.96
CA SER A 15 -14.38 -11.06 4.15
C SER A 15 -13.73 -9.68 4.29
N GLY A 16 -14.54 -8.62 4.22
CA GLY A 16 -14.09 -7.24 4.36
C GLY A 16 -13.64 -6.55 3.06
N ASN A 17 -13.71 -7.25 1.92
CA ASN A 17 -13.40 -6.70 0.59
C ASN A 17 -14.66 -6.66 -0.29
N ARG A 18 -14.62 -5.86 -1.36
CA ARG A 18 -15.60 -5.89 -2.46
C ARG A 18 -15.13 -6.80 -3.58
N ALA A 19 -16.06 -7.30 -4.39
CA ALA A 19 -15.73 -8.15 -5.52
C ALA A 19 -14.85 -7.42 -6.54
N GLY A 20 -13.87 -8.09 -7.11
CA GLY A 20 -12.92 -7.48 -8.02
C GLY A 20 -13.54 -7.08 -9.36
N ASP A 21 -14.55 -7.79 -9.82
CA ASP A 21 -15.27 -7.48 -11.05
C ASP A 21 -16.07 -6.18 -10.95
N GLU A 22 -16.55 -5.80 -9.76
CA GLU A 22 -17.13 -4.48 -9.50
C GLU A 22 -16.10 -3.35 -9.72
N LEU A 23 -14.86 -3.54 -9.26
CA LEU A 23 -13.79 -2.56 -9.50
C LEU A 23 -13.45 -2.48 -10.99
N MET A 24 -13.31 -3.63 -11.65
CA MET A 24 -12.99 -3.66 -13.08
C MET A 24 -14.08 -2.99 -13.91
N ALA A 25 -15.37 -3.26 -13.63
CA ALA A 25 -16.48 -2.62 -14.33
C ALA A 25 -16.46 -1.10 -14.13
N LYS A 26 -16.26 -0.63 -12.88
CA LYS A 26 -16.14 0.80 -12.56
C LYS A 26 -15.00 1.46 -13.32
N LEU A 27 -13.80 0.88 -13.29
CA LEU A 27 -12.63 1.46 -13.96
C LEU A 27 -12.77 1.46 -15.49
N CYS A 28 -13.34 0.40 -16.06
CA CYS A 28 -13.65 0.33 -17.48
C CYS A 28 -14.65 1.41 -17.90
N GLU A 29 -15.69 1.66 -17.10
CA GLU A 29 -16.66 2.74 -17.35
C GLU A 29 -16.02 4.13 -17.20
N GLU A 30 -15.24 4.37 -16.13
CA GLU A 30 -14.56 5.65 -15.88
C GLU A 30 -13.57 6.04 -16.98
N HIS A 31 -12.98 5.06 -17.65
CA HIS A 31 -11.96 5.25 -18.68
C HIS A 31 -12.43 4.93 -20.11
N ASP A 32 -13.73 4.66 -20.31
CA ASP A 32 -14.31 4.22 -21.60
C ASP A 32 -13.49 3.10 -22.25
N TYR A 33 -13.19 2.07 -21.47
CA TYR A 33 -12.26 1.02 -21.82
C TYR A 33 -12.92 -0.36 -21.79
N GLN A 34 -12.64 -1.15 -22.83
CA GLN A 34 -12.97 -2.57 -22.86
C GLN A 34 -11.68 -3.36 -23.14
N PRO A 35 -11.27 -4.30 -22.27
CA PRO A 35 -10.07 -5.08 -22.52
C PRO A 35 -10.20 -5.88 -23.82
N HIS A 36 -9.33 -5.63 -24.80
CA HIS A 36 -9.21 -6.44 -26.01
C HIS A 36 -7.96 -7.33 -26.03
N THR A 37 -7.48 -7.72 -24.86
CA THR A 37 -6.36 -8.63 -24.65
C THR A 37 -6.80 -10.07 -24.34
N TRP A 38 -5.84 -10.98 -24.12
CA TRP A 38 -6.12 -12.34 -23.66
C TRP A 38 -6.81 -12.34 -22.31
N ASN A 39 -7.87 -13.12 -22.19
CA ASN A 39 -8.55 -13.35 -20.93
C ASN A 39 -8.96 -14.82 -20.79
N GLN A 40 -9.01 -15.32 -19.56
CA GLN A 40 -9.53 -16.65 -19.28
C GLN A 40 -10.47 -16.62 -18.08
N LYS A 41 -11.45 -17.51 -18.09
CA LYS A 41 -12.25 -17.83 -16.91
C LYS A 41 -11.44 -18.67 -15.93
N SER A 42 -11.47 -18.28 -14.66
CA SER A 42 -10.95 -19.05 -13.52
C SER A 42 -12.11 -19.63 -12.69
N PRO A 43 -11.84 -20.52 -11.72
CA PRO A 43 -12.89 -21.06 -10.86
C PRO A 43 -13.67 -20.02 -10.05
N HIS A 44 -13.04 -18.91 -9.70
CA HIS A 44 -13.60 -17.87 -8.82
C HIS A 44 -13.71 -16.49 -9.49
N GLY A 45 -13.36 -16.39 -10.77
CA GLY A 45 -13.51 -15.18 -11.56
C GLY A 45 -12.82 -15.29 -12.91
N TYR A 46 -11.86 -14.43 -13.19
CA TYR A 46 -11.15 -14.42 -14.48
C TYR A 46 -9.77 -13.77 -14.37
N HIS A 47 -8.90 -14.11 -15.32
CA HIS A 47 -7.59 -13.47 -15.47
C HIS A 47 -7.55 -12.66 -16.75
N ILE A 48 -6.95 -11.48 -16.70
CA ILE A 48 -6.67 -10.63 -17.86
C ILE A 48 -5.16 -10.46 -17.98
N PHE A 49 -4.61 -10.75 -19.16
CA PHE A 49 -3.17 -10.74 -19.40
C PHE A 49 -2.78 -9.47 -20.16
N TYR A 50 -1.65 -8.87 -19.80
CA TYR A 50 -1.14 -7.66 -20.46
C TYR A 50 0.36 -7.74 -20.70
N LYS A 51 0.81 -7.05 -21.74
CA LYS A 51 2.21 -6.63 -21.87
C LYS A 51 2.41 -5.31 -21.12
N VAL A 52 3.57 -5.16 -20.50
CA VAL A 52 3.99 -3.91 -19.85
C VAL A 52 5.43 -3.60 -20.22
N THR A 53 5.83 -2.33 -20.16
CA THR A 53 7.24 -1.95 -20.30
C THR A 53 8.05 -2.45 -19.10
N GLU A 54 9.39 -2.52 -19.20
CA GLU A 54 10.23 -2.84 -18.02
C GLU A 54 10.05 -1.81 -16.89
N GLU A 55 9.81 -0.54 -17.24
CA GLU A 55 9.57 0.53 -16.28
C GLU A 55 8.27 0.28 -15.51
N ASP A 56 7.16 0.03 -16.21
CA ASP A 56 5.87 -0.28 -15.57
C ASP A 56 5.92 -1.59 -14.81
N PHE A 57 6.63 -2.60 -15.33
CA PHE A 57 6.83 -3.86 -14.62
C PHE A 57 7.53 -3.67 -13.27
N SER A 58 8.44 -2.69 -13.15
CA SER A 58 9.11 -2.38 -11.88
C SER A 58 8.18 -1.69 -10.87
N ARG A 59 7.15 -0.98 -11.36
CA ARG A 59 6.12 -0.31 -10.55
C ARG A 59 5.02 -1.28 -10.10
N LEU A 60 4.78 -2.30 -10.93
CA LEU A 60 3.84 -3.38 -10.68
C LEU A 60 4.52 -4.49 -9.86
N GLY A 61 4.15 -4.61 -8.59
CA GLY A 61 4.53 -5.75 -7.78
C GLY A 61 3.53 -6.90 -7.90
N THR A 62 3.90 -8.09 -7.42
CA THR A 62 2.89 -9.07 -7.04
C THR A 62 2.17 -8.54 -5.80
N ASP A 63 0.87 -8.30 -5.92
CA ASP A 63 0.04 -7.74 -4.85
C ASP A 63 -1.22 -8.56 -4.68
N THR A 64 -1.69 -8.61 -3.44
CA THR A 64 -2.95 -9.22 -3.06
C THR A 64 -3.89 -8.10 -2.65
N LYS A 65 -4.99 -7.96 -3.39
CA LYS A 65 -6.08 -7.02 -3.12
C LYS A 65 -5.74 -5.55 -3.38
N VAL A 66 -6.25 -5.03 -4.50
CA VAL A 66 -6.17 -3.61 -4.88
C VAL A 66 -7.04 -2.76 -3.96
N THR A 67 -6.54 -1.59 -3.54
CA THR A 67 -7.33 -0.57 -2.83
C THR A 67 -7.62 0.61 -3.74
N TYR A 68 -8.90 0.93 -3.94
CA TYR A 68 -9.36 2.05 -4.77
C TYR A 68 -10.40 2.88 -4.00
N ASP A 69 -10.24 4.21 -3.95
CA ASP A 69 -11.07 5.12 -3.14
C ASP A 69 -11.21 4.70 -1.66
N GLY A 70 -10.14 4.16 -1.07
CA GLY A 70 -10.14 3.69 0.31
C GLY A 70 -10.88 2.36 0.55
N ILE A 71 -11.40 1.74 -0.51
CA ILE A 71 -12.09 0.45 -0.46
C ILE A 71 -11.17 -0.63 -1.03
N LYS A 72 -11.09 -1.78 -0.35
CA LYS A 72 -10.35 -2.95 -0.82
C LYS A 72 -11.21 -3.80 -1.74
N TYR A 73 -10.62 -4.27 -2.83
CA TYR A 73 -11.26 -5.12 -3.83
C TYR A 73 -10.46 -6.41 -4.02
N ASP A 74 -11.15 -7.49 -4.35
CA ASP A 74 -10.54 -8.78 -4.67
C ASP A 74 -10.00 -8.83 -6.10
N VAL A 75 -9.01 -7.96 -6.35
CA VAL A 75 -8.15 -7.95 -7.53
C VAL A 75 -6.71 -8.15 -7.09
N ASP A 76 -6.03 -9.15 -7.64
CA ASP A 76 -4.62 -9.44 -7.40
C ASP A 76 -3.81 -9.17 -8.66
N ILE A 77 -2.58 -8.66 -8.49
CA ILE A 77 -1.63 -8.48 -9.60
C ILE A 77 -0.58 -9.57 -9.51
N ARG A 78 -0.40 -10.33 -10.58
CA ARG A 78 0.68 -11.33 -10.71
C ARG A 78 1.72 -10.80 -11.68
N ALA A 79 2.80 -10.28 -11.11
CA ALA A 79 3.96 -9.79 -11.84
C ALA A 79 5.18 -10.66 -11.47
N ASN A 80 6.29 -10.06 -11.02
CA ASN A 80 7.50 -10.80 -10.68
C ASN A 80 7.24 -11.87 -9.59
N ASN A 81 7.65 -13.12 -9.88
CA ASN A 81 7.42 -14.31 -9.05
C ASN A 81 5.94 -14.63 -8.75
N GLY A 82 4.99 -14.02 -9.44
CA GLY A 82 3.57 -14.35 -9.33
C GLY A 82 3.27 -15.68 -9.98
N LEU A 83 2.61 -16.59 -9.26
CA LEU A 83 2.10 -17.84 -9.81
C LEU A 83 0.67 -17.64 -10.30
N ILE A 84 0.37 -18.13 -11.49
CA ILE A 84 -0.99 -18.22 -12.02
C ILE A 84 -1.19 -19.59 -12.69
N PHE A 85 -2.37 -20.17 -12.54
CA PHE A 85 -2.76 -21.33 -13.32
C PHE A 85 -3.44 -20.89 -14.61
N VAL A 86 -3.11 -21.53 -15.72
CA VAL A 86 -3.62 -21.19 -17.06
C VAL A 86 -4.26 -22.39 -17.73
N TYR A 87 -5.11 -22.16 -18.73
CA TYR A 87 -5.58 -23.24 -19.60
C TYR A 87 -4.37 -24.04 -20.17
N PRO A 88 -4.44 -25.37 -20.27
CA PRO A 88 -5.61 -26.24 -20.05
C PRO A 88 -5.74 -26.83 -18.65
N THR A 89 -5.20 -26.17 -17.61
CA THR A 89 -5.18 -26.71 -16.24
C THR A 89 -6.58 -27.11 -15.73
N LYS A 90 -6.65 -28.30 -15.12
CA LYS A 90 -7.82 -28.85 -14.42
C LYS A 90 -7.35 -29.50 -13.13
N TYR A 91 -8.11 -29.36 -12.05
CA TYR A 91 -7.83 -30.00 -10.77
C TYR A 91 -9.12 -30.29 -10.01
N GLU A 92 -9.03 -31.13 -8.99
CA GLU A 92 -10.13 -31.46 -8.10
C GLU A 92 -9.80 -31.00 -6.68
N LEU A 93 -10.75 -30.35 -6.02
CA LEU A 93 -10.64 -29.94 -4.63
C LEU A 93 -11.98 -30.23 -3.95
N ASN A 94 -11.96 -30.96 -2.83
CA ASN A 94 -13.16 -31.36 -2.09
C ASN A 94 -14.24 -32.04 -2.97
N GLY A 95 -13.83 -32.87 -3.94
CA GLY A 95 -14.74 -33.53 -4.87
C GLY A 95 -15.35 -32.63 -5.95
N GLN A 96 -14.96 -31.35 -5.99
CA GLN A 96 -15.38 -30.41 -7.03
C GLN A 96 -14.27 -30.26 -8.07
N GLN A 97 -14.64 -30.41 -9.35
CA GLN A 97 -13.73 -30.14 -10.46
C GLN A 97 -13.65 -28.64 -10.77
N HIS A 98 -12.42 -28.17 -10.93
CA HIS A 98 -12.07 -26.81 -11.29
C HIS A 98 -11.30 -26.82 -12.62
N LYS A 99 -11.60 -25.86 -13.50
CA LYS A 99 -10.97 -25.76 -14.82
C LYS A 99 -10.77 -24.30 -15.20
N TYR A 100 -9.68 -24.03 -15.91
CA TYR A 100 -9.39 -22.75 -16.54
C TYR A 100 -9.75 -22.82 -18.02
N LEU A 101 -10.38 -21.78 -18.56
CA LEU A 101 -10.87 -21.76 -19.95
C LEU A 101 -10.59 -20.40 -20.58
N TRP A 102 -9.88 -20.38 -21.71
CA TRP A 102 -9.78 -19.21 -22.56
C TRP A 102 -11.17 -18.75 -23.03
N ASP A 103 -11.37 -17.44 -23.16
CA ASP A 103 -12.57 -16.88 -23.81
C ASP A 103 -12.57 -17.25 -25.29
N GLN A 104 -13.63 -17.93 -25.74
CA GLN A 104 -13.68 -18.56 -27.07
C GLN A 104 -13.69 -17.56 -28.23
N ASN A 105 -13.87 -16.27 -27.96
CA ASN A 105 -13.96 -15.23 -28.99
C ASN A 105 -12.60 -14.62 -29.36
N ARG A 106 -11.48 -15.19 -28.91
CA ARG A 106 -10.13 -14.62 -29.11
C ARG A 106 -9.11 -15.65 -29.57
N LYS A 107 -8.01 -15.15 -30.13
CA LYS A 107 -6.84 -15.94 -30.53
C LYS A 107 -5.74 -15.83 -29.48
N TYR A 108 -5.23 -16.98 -29.04
CA TYR A 108 -4.27 -17.14 -27.93
C TYR A 108 -2.93 -17.74 -28.36
N ASP A 109 -2.60 -17.58 -29.64
CA ASP A 109 -1.48 -18.22 -30.32
C ASP A 109 -0.24 -17.33 -30.39
N ASP A 110 -0.38 -16.02 -30.20
CA ASP A 110 0.72 -15.06 -30.29
C ASP A 110 0.69 -13.99 -29.17
N ILE A 111 1.84 -13.79 -28.51
CA ILE A 111 2.04 -12.75 -27.50
C ILE A 111 1.81 -11.33 -28.07
N ASP A 112 1.93 -11.17 -29.39
CA ASP A 112 1.61 -9.92 -30.07
C ASP A 112 0.13 -9.54 -29.95
N ASN A 113 -0.76 -10.52 -29.75
CA ASN A 113 -2.19 -10.30 -29.49
C ASN A 113 -2.51 -9.83 -28.06
N LEU A 114 -1.52 -9.77 -27.16
CA LEU A 114 -1.70 -9.10 -25.87
C LEU A 114 -1.71 -7.59 -26.08
N GLU A 115 -2.59 -6.91 -25.37
CA GLU A 115 -2.54 -5.45 -25.30
C GLU A 115 -1.47 -4.99 -24.31
N ILE A 116 -0.98 -3.78 -24.53
CA ILE A 116 -0.19 -3.07 -23.52
C ILE A 116 -1.17 -2.62 -22.42
N MET A 117 -0.83 -2.85 -21.15
CA MET A 117 -1.63 -2.37 -20.02
C MET A 117 -1.78 -0.85 -20.12
N PRO A 118 -3.01 -0.30 -20.09
CA PRO A 118 -3.19 1.16 -20.11
C PRO A 118 -2.51 1.84 -18.92
N ASP A 119 -1.96 3.04 -19.13
CA ASP A 119 -1.25 3.80 -18.09
C ASP A 119 -2.09 4.02 -16.83
N TRP A 120 -3.40 4.28 -17.00
CA TRP A 120 -4.30 4.46 -15.87
C TRP A 120 -4.39 3.18 -15.02
N MET A 121 -4.37 2.01 -15.67
CA MET A 121 -4.43 0.72 -15.00
C MET A 121 -3.12 0.43 -14.28
N VAL A 122 -1.98 0.78 -14.91
CA VAL A 122 -0.68 0.77 -14.24
C VAL A 122 -0.73 1.67 -13.01
N ASN A 123 -1.29 2.88 -13.08
CA ASN A 123 -1.35 3.80 -11.94
C ASN A 123 -2.25 3.28 -10.80
N VAL A 124 -3.38 2.65 -11.12
CA VAL A 124 -4.29 2.08 -10.11
C VAL A 124 -3.70 0.84 -9.44
N PHE A 125 -2.97 0.00 -10.19
CA PHE A 125 -2.46 -1.29 -9.72
C PHE A 125 -1.01 -1.27 -9.29
N SER A 126 -0.27 -0.23 -9.65
CA SER A 126 1.07 -0.02 -9.16
C SER A 126 1.02 0.21 -7.67
N LYS A 127 2.08 -0.24 -7.00
CA LYS A 127 2.27 0.02 -5.58
C LYS A 127 2.62 1.48 -5.28
N GLU A 128 2.43 2.39 -6.24
CA GLU A 128 3.10 3.70 -6.39
C GLU A 128 3.55 4.27 -5.04
N PRO A 129 4.83 4.69 -4.91
CA PRO A 129 5.26 5.41 -3.73
C PRO A 129 4.37 6.64 -3.60
N ARG A 130 3.50 6.63 -2.59
CA ARG A 130 2.59 7.70 -2.17
C ARG A 130 3.16 9.10 -2.40
N ARG A 131 2.99 9.72 -3.57
CA ARG A 131 3.84 10.85 -4.00
C ARG A 131 5.33 10.45 -3.89
N ILE A 132 6.11 10.76 -4.92
CA ILE A 132 7.48 11.20 -4.63
C ILE A 132 7.29 12.52 -3.88
N ILE A 133 7.16 12.48 -2.54
CA ILE A 133 7.82 13.51 -1.74
C ILE A 133 9.25 13.38 -2.24
N PRO A 134 9.84 14.43 -2.85
CA PRO A 134 11.23 14.38 -3.26
C PRO A 134 11.99 13.70 -2.13
N GLN A 135 12.74 12.63 -2.42
CA GLN A 135 13.74 12.20 -1.44
C GLN A 135 14.46 13.50 -1.10
N ARG A 136 14.27 13.96 0.14
CA ARG A 136 14.88 15.21 0.56
C ARG A 136 16.34 15.05 0.17
N PRO A 137 16.91 15.96 -0.65
CA PRO A 137 18.35 15.95 -0.81
C PRO A 137 18.93 15.87 0.59
N PHE A 138 19.83 14.90 0.82
CA PHE A 138 20.56 14.77 2.08
C PHE A 138 21.03 16.17 2.49
N GLY A 139 20.40 16.75 3.52
CA GLY A 139 20.73 18.10 4.01
C GLY A 139 19.63 19.18 4.08
N GLU A 140 18.35 18.93 3.76
CA GLU A 140 17.28 19.92 4.03
C GLU A 140 16.58 19.71 5.40
N PRO A 141 16.17 20.80 6.09
CA PRO A 141 16.26 20.91 7.54
C PRO A 141 15.41 19.87 8.25
N GLU A 142 16.05 19.15 9.16
CA GLU A 142 15.39 18.33 10.18
C GLU A 142 14.31 19.16 10.86
N THR A 143 13.15 18.56 11.10
CA THR A 143 12.17 19.22 11.96
C THR A 143 12.84 19.46 13.31
N PRO A 144 12.83 20.69 13.86
CA PRO A 144 13.43 20.96 15.16
C PRO A 144 12.91 19.97 16.19
N ILE A 145 13.82 19.43 17.00
CA ILE A 145 13.48 18.38 17.98
C ILE A 145 12.40 18.88 18.96
N GLU A 146 12.38 20.18 19.24
CA GLU A 146 11.39 20.85 20.09
C GLU A 146 9.98 20.76 19.50
N GLU A 147 9.84 20.84 18.19
CA GLU A 147 8.55 20.69 17.52
C GLU A 147 8.08 19.24 17.58
N ILE A 148 8.97 18.28 17.39
CA ILE A 148 8.64 16.84 17.54
C ILE A 148 8.23 16.54 18.97
N HIS A 149 8.99 17.03 19.95
CA HIS A 149 8.67 16.91 21.37
C HIS A 149 7.28 17.50 21.68
N THR A 150 7.00 18.69 21.16
CA THR A 150 5.70 19.35 21.35
C THR A 150 4.56 18.52 20.77
N LEU A 151 4.70 18.02 19.55
CA LEU A 151 3.71 17.15 18.91
C LEU A 151 3.49 15.86 19.71
N CYS A 152 4.56 15.19 20.14
CA CYS A 152 4.49 13.97 20.93
C CYS A 152 3.79 14.19 22.29
N SER A 153 4.00 15.35 22.91
CA SER A 153 3.34 15.71 24.19
C SER A 153 1.83 15.91 24.08
N MET A 154 1.30 16.12 22.86
CA MET A 154 -0.14 16.29 22.60
C MET A 154 -0.85 14.97 22.32
N ILE A 155 -0.12 13.87 22.10
CA ILE A 155 -0.66 12.56 21.72
C ILE A 155 -1.02 11.77 22.99
N ASP A 156 -2.26 11.28 23.06
CA ASP A 156 -2.75 10.49 24.20
C ASP A 156 -1.96 9.19 24.39
N ASP A 157 -1.75 8.79 25.65
CA ASP A 157 -1.09 7.54 26.03
C ASP A 157 -1.69 6.28 25.37
N LYS A 158 -3.00 6.28 25.06
CA LYS A 158 -3.65 5.16 24.36
C LYS A 158 -3.04 4.88 22.99
N HIS A 159 -2.50 5.89 22.31
CA HIS A 159 -1.85 5.76 21.01
C HIS A 159 -0.41 5.26 21.14
N TRP A 160 0.24 5.58 22.24
CA TRP A 160 1.53 4.99 22.60
C TRP A 160 1.36 3.53 23.01
N ASP A 161 0.27 3.15 23.70
CA ASP A 161 0.03 1.77 24.15
C ASP A 161 -0.43 0.78 23.05
N ASP A 162 -1.02 1.29 21.97
CA ASP A 162 -1.35 0.48 20.80
C ASP A 162 -0.09 0.20 19.95
N ARG A 163 0.26 -1.09 19.80
CA ARG A 163 1.49 -1.50 19.09
C ARG A 163 1.57 -0.98 17.65
N SER A 164 0.45 -1.02 16.92
CA SER A 164 0.41 -0.58 15.51
C SER A 164 0.65 0.92 15.41
N THR A 165 0.00 1.69 16.28
CA THR A 165 0.14 3.14 16.36
C THR A 165 1.53 3.52 16.88
N TRP A 166 2.05 2.85 17.90
CA TRP A 166 3.39 3.04 18.45
C TRP A 166 4.49 2.91 17.38
N VAL A 167 4.44 1.85 16.57
CA VAL A 167 5.41 1.68 15.45
C VAL A 167 5.28 2.84 14.47
N LYS A 168 4.04 3.21 14.10
CA LYS A 168 3.79 4.34 13.18
C LYS A 168 4.31 5.67 13.75
N LEU A 169 4.15 5.93 15.04
CA LEU A 169 4.65 7.14 15.70
C LEU A 169 6.18 7.17 15.69
N GLY A 170 6.84 6.06 16.04
CA GLY A 170 8.30 5.95 15.96
C GLY A 170 8.85 6.17 14.56
N THR A 171 8.22 5.56 13.54
CA THR A 171 8.58 5.81 12.13
C THR A 171 8.35 7.27 11.73
N ALA A 172 7.26 7.90 12.18
CA ALA A 172 6.97 9.31 11.88
C ALA A 172 7.98 10.26 12.52
N MET A 173 8.41 10.00 13.76
CA MET A 173 9.46 10.74 14.45
C MET A 173 10.77 10.66 13.68
N LYS A 174 11.23 9.44 13.35
CA LYS A 174 12.47 9.23 12.59
C LYS A 174 12.43 9.90 11.22
N SER A 175 11.30 9.82 10.53
CA SER A 175 11.09 10.49 9.24
C SER A 175 11.17 12.01 9.35
N ALA A 176 10.77 12.58 10.49
CA ALA A 176 10.83 14.03 10.73
C ALA A 176 12.24 14.50 11.17
N ASN A 177 12.95 13.67 11.92
CA ASN A 177 14.30 13.91 12.44
C ASN A 177 14.95 12.55 12.85
N ASP A 178 16.06 12.16 12.21
CA ASP A 178 16.78 10.90 12.49
C ASP A 178 18.03 11.12 13.37
N SER A 179 17.89 11.97 14.38
CA SER A 179 18.92 12.18 15.40
C SER A 179 18.85 11.17 16.54
N GLU A 180 19.97 11.02 17.26
CA GLU A 180 20.03 10.23 18.49
C GLU A 180 19.11 10.81 19.57
N GLU A 181 19.00 12.13 19.64
CA GLU A 181 18.07 12.86 20.51
C GLU A 181 16.61 12.46 20.23
N CYS A 182 16.22 12.36 18.96
CA CYS A 182 14.87 11.93 18.58
C CYS A 182 14.61 10.45 18.93
N ALA A 183 15.63 9.59 18.77
CA ALA A 183 15.54 8.20 19.20
C ALA A 183 15.37 8.07 20.72
N HIS A 184 16.06 8.90 21.51
CA HIS A 184 15.89 8.96 22.96
C HIS A 184 14.52 9.50 23.38
N LEU A 185 13.99 10.48 22.65
CA LEU A 185 12.63 10.96 22.87
C LEU A 185 11.59 9.85 22.63
N PHE A 186 11.77 9.06 21.57
CA PHE A 186 10.91 7.91 21.30
C PHE A 186 11.00 6.85 22.42
N ASP A 187 12.20 6.56 22.91
CA ASP A 187 12.40 5.69 24.08
C ASP A 187 11.71 6.25 25.33
N HIS A 188 11.82 7.56 25.58
CA HIS A 188 11.17 8.23 26.70
C HIS A 188 9.66 8.04 26.70
N HIS A 189 8.98 8.32 25.58
CA HIS A 189 7.53 8.08 25.45
C HIS A 189 7.20 6.58 25.57
N SER A 190 8.07 5.71 25.07
CA SER A 190 7.88 4.26 25.16
C SER A 190 7.90 3.73 26.60
N ARG A 191 8.67 4.35 27.50
CA ARG A 191 8.73 3.98 28.93
C ARG A 191 7.41 4.19 29.67
N GLY A 192 6.54 5.06 29.16
CA GLY A 192 5.19 5.28 29.68
C GLY A 192 4.26 4.06 29.49
N ILE A 193 4.61 3.16 28.57
CA ILE A 193 3.79 2.01 28.17
C ILE A 193 4.10 0.79 29.03
N LYS A 194 3.67 0.80 30.29
CA LYS A 194 3.81 -0.36 31.18
C LYS A 194 2.61 -1.29 31.05
N PRO A 195 2.79 -2.62 31.04
CA PRO A 195 4.04 -3.39 31.24
C PRO A 195 4.78 -3.77 29.95
N LYS A 196 4.33 -3.28 28.77
CA LYS A 196 4.81 -3.75 27.46
C LYS A 196 6.23 -3.27 27.12
N TYR A 197 6.69 -2.19 27.74
CA TYR A 197 8.03 -1.64 27.52
C TYR A 197 9.15 -2.64 27.87
N LYS A 198 10.06 -2.86 26.92
CA LYS A 198 11.30 -3.60 27.13
C LYS A 198 12.49 -2.64 26.96
N PRO A 199 13.38 -2.52 27.97
CA PRO A 199 14.56 -1.67 27.86
C PRO A 199 15.37 -1.97 26.59
N GLY A 200 15.72 -0.93 25.83
CA GLY A 200 16.52 -1.03 24.61
C GLY A 200 15.76 -1.51 23.36
N GLU A 201 14.52 -2.01 23.49
CA GLU A 201 13.70 -2.37 22.34
C GLU A 201 13.37 -1.16 21.44
N PRO A 202 12.98 0.03 21.97
CA PRO A 202 12.67 1.18 21.12
C PRO A 202 13.87 1.64 20.29
N LEU A 203 15.06 1.73 20.90
CA LEU A 203 16.30 2.10 20.20
C LEU A 203 16.71 1.06 19.14
N ARG A 204 16.50 -0.23 19.41
CA ARG A 204 16.73 -1.29 18.42
C ARG A 204 15.76 -1.16 17.24
N LEU A 205 14.49 -0.91 17.52
CA LEU A 205 13.46 -0.76 16.49
C LEU A 205 13.62 0.54 15.69
N TRP A 206 14.11 1.61 16.31
CA TRP A 206 14.44 2.88 15.65
C TRP A 206 15.29 2.66 14.40
N ARG A 207 16.35 1.85 14.53
CA ARG A 207 17.26 1.51 13.42
C ARG A 207 16.56 0.77 12.28
N SER A 208 15.52 0.01 12.58
CA SER A 208 14.75 -0.78 11.61
C SER A 208 13.57 -0.05 10.96
N PHE A 209 13.24 1.17 11.41
CA PHE A 209 12.11 1.90 10.84
C PHE A 209 12.40 2.37 9.41
N ASP A 210 11.50 1.98 8.52
CA ASP A 210 11.40 2.44 7.13
C ASP A 210 10.60 3.74 7.07
N THR A 211 11.29 4.86 6.85
CA THR A 211 10.72 6.22 6.85
C THR A 211 9.99 6.57 5.56
N THR A 212 9.97 5.68 4.55
CA THR A 212 9.40 5.98 3.22
C THR A 212 7.88 6.14 3.22
N ARG A 213 7.17 5.57 4.20
CA ARG A 213 5.70 5.48 4.18
C ARG A 213 5.00 6.43 5.14
N VAL A 214 5.73 6.98 6.10
CA VAL A 214 5.18 7.76 7.22
C VAL A 214 6.02 9.02 7.39
N SER A 215 5.36 10.16 7.56
CA SER A 215 6.00 11.47 7.73
C SER A 215 5.52 12.18 8.99
N LYS A 216 6.11 13.33 9.31
CA LYS A 216 5.66 14.27 10.35
C LYS A 216 4.13 14.52 10.35
N GLY A 217 3.48 14.48 9.18
CA GLY A 217 2.02 14.63 9.08
C GLY A 217 1.25 13.60 9.92
N THR A 218 1.85 12.45 10.21
CA THR A 218 1.27 11.44 11.11
C THR A 218 1.30 11.91 12.57
N LEU A 219 2.40 12.52 13.02
CA LEU A 219 2.47 13.13 14.36
C LEU A 219 1.44 14.24 14.50
N MET A 220 1.33 15.11 13.49
CA MET A 220 0.34 16.18 13.46
C MET A 220 -1.10 15.65 13.51
N TYR A 221 -1.39 14.57 12.77
CA TYR A 221 -2.71 13.92 12.80
C TYR A 221 -3.07 13.42 14.21
N PHE A 222 -2.17 12.68 14.87
CA PHE A 222 -2.44 12.16 16.20
C PHE A 222 -2.47 13.27 17.27
N ALA A 223 -1.59 14.26 17.20
CA ALA A 223 -1.60 15.41 18.09
C ALA A 223 -2.92 16.20 17.98
N ARG A 224 -3.39 16.47 16.75
CA ARG A 224 -4.68 17.13 16.51
C ARG A 224 -5.86 16.29 16.99
N LYS A 225 -5.79 14.96 16.85
CA LYS A 225 -6.86 14.05 17.28
C LYS A 225 -6.96 13.94 18.81
N SER A 226 -5.83 13.91 19.49
CA SER A 226 -5.77 13.79 20.96
C SER A 226 -5.98 15.12 21.67
N SER A 227 -5.37 16.20 21.18
CA SER A 227 -5.44 17.53 21.79
C SER A 227 -5.74 18.63 20.75
N PRO A 228 -6.97 18.69 20.18
CA PRO A 228 -7.31 19.64 19.12
C PRO A 228 -7.02 21.09 19.48
N LEU A 229 -7.40 21.53 20.69
CA LEU A 229 -7.23 22.92 21.14
C LEU A 229 -5.75 23.31 21.25
N LYS A 230 -4.95 22.50 21.98
CA LYS A 230 -3.50 22.73 22.12
C LYS A 230 -2.78 22.74 20.77
N TYR A 231 -3.21 21.84 19.87
CA TYR A 231 -2.68 21.77 18.51
C TYR A 231 -2.97 23.06 17.74
N PHE A 232 -4.23 23.53 17.76
CA PHE A 232 -4.58 24.77 17.06
C PHE A 232 -3.89 26.00 17.67
N GLU A 233 -3.78 26.10 18.99
CA GLU A 233 -3.05 27.18 19.65
C GLU A 233 -1.57 27.23 19.24
N HIS A 234 -0.91 26.07 19.22
CA HIS A 234 0.50 25.97 18.83
C HIS A 234 0.73 26.41 17.38
N PHE A 235 -0.11 25.96 16.44
CA PHE A 235 0.09 26.24 15.00
C PHE A 235 -0.57 27.53 14.50
N ARG A 236 -1.46 28.16 15.28
CA ARG A 236 -2.02 29.48 14.98
C ARG A 236 -0.96 30.59 15.06
N ASN A 237 0.04 30.43 15.92
CA ASN A 237 1.10 31.44 16.13
C ASN A 237 2.19 31.43 15.04
N TYR A 238 2.18 30.46 14.11
CA TYR A 238 3.15 30.33 13.02
C TYR A 238 2.64 30.89 11.66
N ARG A 239 1.43 31.46 11.62
CA ARG A 239 0.81 32.03 10.40
C ARG A 239 0.69 33.56 10.39
N ASN A 240 1.30 34.23 11.38
CA ASN A 240 1.52 35.68 11.40
C ASN A 240 3.02 35.95 11.30
#